data_AF-A0A965HG66-F1
#
_entry.id   AF-A0A965HG66-F1
#
_cell.length_a   1.000
_cell.length_b   1.000
_cell.length_c   1.000
_cell.angle_alpha   90.00
_cell.angle_beta   90.00
_cell.angle_gamma   90.00
#
_symmetry.space_group_name_H-M   'P 1'
#
loop_
_entity.id
_entity.type
_entity.pdbx_description
1 polymer ?
#
loop_
_entity_poly.entity_id
_entity_poly.type
_entity_poly.pdbx_seq_one_letter_code
_entity_poly.pdbx_strand_id
1 'polypeptide(L)'
;EYKLLLERLGQERGNRSSFFAFADTVAARSHKYTGDGKGWMGVLFQTAPNTAPAKIVLHVRLLDDTNAEQMEVLGILGVNLIYAAFKHWRSPEQILTHLMDGIRPGRLEVDMVDFSGPPFERVDNRLVSLKMVHFQLTPVALFAATGKNMEAEDCFYGKSVLLLRGHYRPITNFHLRMMSKASAVFRADPANKGKEIVEVCEITMRNLVRNRKAGVEDFLDRVDCLGELKRNVMVTNVFRFHRLAHYLTQRTKGSVGFVIGVPLLSKMLEEQFYSDLPGGILEAMGRLFLPGVKLLVHPGYDPADGKFVTGHTLKVPEPIREIHEFLVRRGKIVDLSGTDQDLPPCASSEILRNIRNGKSGWQDNVPTPVAKLIQRRRLFGYKAGKR
;
A
#
# COMPACT_ATOMS: atom_id res chain seq x y z
N GLU A 1 3.68 -8.74 32.12
CA GLU A 1 4.35 -10.05 32.24
C GLU A 1 5.88 -9.96 32.24
N TYR A 2 6.52 -9.40 31.21
CA TYR A 2 8.00 -9.35 31.13
C TYR A 2 8.69 -8.72 32.35
N LYS A 3 8.15 -7.62 32.91
CA LYS A 3 8.69 -7.00 34.12
C LYS A 3 8.70 -7.96 35.32
N LEU A 4 7.58 -8.67 35.54
CA LEU A 4 7.46 -9.67 36.60
C LEU A 4 8.47 -10.81 36.43
N LEU A 5 8.76 -11.20 35.19
CA LEU A 5 9.75 -12.24 34.90
C LEU A 5 11.18 -11.79 35.27
N LEU A 6 11.53 -10.53 34.99
CA LEU A 6 12.81 -9.94 35.43
C LEU A 6 12.88 -9.79 36.96
N GLU A 7 11.80 -9.36 37.60
CA GLU A 7 11.73 -9.22 39.07
C GLU A 7 11.94 -10.56 39.78
N ARG A 8 11.36 -11.65 39.25
CA ARG A 8 11.42 -12.97 39.88
C ARG A 8 12.70 -13.75 39.58
N LEU A 9 13.21 -13.69 38.36
CA LEU A 9 14.32 -14.55 37.91
C LEU A 9 15.61 -13.78 37.59
N GLY A 10 15.56 -12.46 37.55
CA GLY A 10 16.70 -11.61 37.17
C GLY A 10 17.91 -11.81 38.08
N GLN A 11 17.71 -11.87 39.40
CA GLN A 11 18.82 -12.05 40.35
C GLN A 11 19.50 -13.43 40.20
N GLU A 12 18.72 -14.50 40.05
CA GLU A 12 19.26 -15.87 40.01
C GLU A 12 19.80 -16.31 38.64
N ARG A 13 19.22 -15.77 37.56
CA ARG A 13 19.46 -16.25 36.19
C ARG A 13 19.87 -15.17 35.20
N GLY A 14 19.71 -13.88 35.53
CA GLY A 14 19.93 -12.77 34.59
C GLY A 14 21.32 -12.71 33.98
N ASN A 15 22.35 -13.24 34.66
CA ASN A 15 23.73 -13.27 34.15
C ASN A 15 24.00 -14.40 33.14
N ARG A 16 23.14 -15.43 33.09
CA ARG A 16 23.36 -16.67 32.30
C ARG A 16 22.20 -17.02 31.36
N SER A 17 21.08 -16.32 31.46
CA SER A 17 19.87 -16.60 30.69
C SER A 17 19.37 -15.32 30.05
N SER A 18 18.98 -15.43 28.78
CA SER A 18 18.23 -14.38 28.08
C SER A 18 16.75 -14.64 28.23
N PHE A 19 16.00 -13.60 28.57
CA PHE A 19 14.58 -13.70 28.86
C PHE A 19 13.73 -13.24 27.67
N PHE A 20 12.53 -13.81 27.54
CA PHE A 20 11.49 -13.33 26.64
C PHE A 20 10.10 -13.45 27.25
N ALA A 21 9.15 -12.70 26.69
CA ALA A 21 7.73 -12.88 26.87
C ALA A 21 7.07 -12.89 25.49
N PHE A 22 6.17 -13.84 25.27
CA PHE A 22 5.34 -13.94 24.08
C PHE A 22 3.89 -13.66 24.49
N ALA A 23 3.17 -12.91 23.66
CA ALA A 23 1.76 -12.63 23.86
C ALA A 23 1.05 -12.57 22.52
N ASP A 24 -0.19 -13.05 22.49
CA ASP A 24 -1.07 -12.97 21.35
C ASP A 24 -2.51 -12.71 21.79
N THR A 25 -3.29 -12.08 20.91
CA THR A 25 -4.74 -11.94 21.08
C THR A 25 -5.37 -12.03 19.71
N VAL A 26 -6.11 -13.11 19.49
CA VAL A 26 -6.62 -13.46 18.17
C VAL A 26 -8.09 -13.88 18.27
N ALA A 27 -8.91 -13.30 17.41
CA ALA A 27 -10.28 -13.72 17.17
C ALA A 27 -10.28 -14.73 16.01
N ALA A 28 -10.42 -16.01 16.31
CA ALA A 28 -10.59 -17.05 15.31
C ALA A 28 -12.05 -17.13 14.84
N ARG A 29 -12.27 -17.73 13.67
CA ARG A 29 -13.59 -17.95 13.10
C ARG A 29 -14.46 -18.78 14.05
N SER A 30 -15.74 -18.45 14.15
CA SER A 30 -16.69 -19.14 15.04
C SER A 30 -18.05 -19.29 14.40
N HIS A 31 -18.94 -20.10 14.99
CA HIS A 31 -20.32 -20.23 14.51
C HIS A 31 -21.09 -18.89 14.44
N LYS A 32 -20.69 -17.89 15.25
CA LYS A 32 -21.29 -16.54 15.24
C LYS A 32 -20.53 -15.53 14.38
N TYR A 33 -19.27 -15.81 14.04
CA TYR A 33 -18.40 -14.93 13.27
C TYR A 33 -17.80 -15.71 12.09
N THR A 34 -18.37 -15.48 10.91
CA THR A 34 -18.00 -16.16 9.66
C THR A 34 -16.90 -15.42 8.87
N GLY A 35 -16.39 -14.31 9.38
CA GLY A 35 -15.26 -13.61 8.79
C GLY A 35 -13.93 -14.35 9.04
N ASP A 36 -12.91 -13.93 8.30
CA ASP A 36 -11.54 -14.41 8.48
C ASP A 36 -11.06 -14.10 9.90
N GLY A 37 -10.30 -15.02 10.49
CA GLY A 37 -9.75 -14.82 11.83
C GLY A 37 -8.70 -13.71 11.79
N LYS A 38 -8.53 -12.97 12.89
CA LYS A 38 -7.57 -11.86 12.93
C LYS A 38 -7.06 -11.58 14.32
N GLY A 39 -5.88 -10.97 14.40
CA GLY A 39 -5.35 -10.49 15.66
C GLY A 39 -3.88 -10.16 15.58
N TRP A 40 -3.28 -10.03 16.75
CA TRP A 40 -1.87 -9.69 16.86
C TRP A 40 -1.13 -10.73 17.69
N MET A 41 0.17 -10.85 17.43
CA MET A 41 1.10 -11.56 18.29
C MET A 41 2.40 -10.79 18.40
N GLY A 42 3.13 -10.98 19.48
CA GLY A 42 4.38 -10.28 19.68
C GLY A 42 5.30 -10.98 20.65
N VAL A 43 6.59 -10.70 20.48
CA VAL A 43 7.64 -11.18 21.35
C VAL A 43 8.48 -10.01 21.85
N LEU A 44 8.69 -9.95 23.17
CA LEU A 44 9.62 -9.06 23.82
C LEU A 44 10.77 -9.93 24.35
N PHE A 45 12.01 -9.71 23.89
CA PHE A 45 13.12 -10.64 24.12
C PHE A 45 14.46 -9.93 24.30
N GLN A 46 15.40 -10.57 25.00
CA GLN A 46 16.79 -10.12 25.09
C GLN A 46 17.66 -10.81 24.04
N THR A 47 18.57 -10.08 23.41
CA THR A 47 19.55 -10.64 22.49
C THR A 47 20.77 -11.21 23.21
N ALA A 48 21.05 -10.75 24.43
CA ALA A 48 22.03 -11.31 25.35
C ALA A 48 21.57 -11.12 26.81
N PRO A 49 22.11 -11.88 27.78
CA PRO A 49 21.76 -11.70 29.20
C PRO A 49 21.92 -10.24 29.66
N ASN A 50 20.99 -9.75 30.47
CA ASN A 50 20.95 -8.38 31.00
C ASN A 50 20.91 -7.22 29.98
N THR A 51 20.62 -7.47 28.70
CA THR A 51 20.39 -6.38 27.75
C THR A 51 18.98 -5.83 27.84
N ALA A 52 18.80 -4.57 27.43
CA ALA A 52 17.47 -4.02 27.20
C ALA A 52 16.74 -4.84 26.11
N PRO A 53 15.42 -5.07 26.26
CA PRO A 53 14.69 -5.96 25.37
C PRO A 53 14.42 -5.32 24.00
N ALA A 54 14.35 -6.17 22.99
CA ALA A 54 13.81 -5.88 21.68
C ALA A 54 12.38 -6.42 21.57
N LYS A 55 11.56 -5.79 20.73
CA LYS A 55 10.16 -6.12 20.52
C LYS A 55 9.88 -6.30 19.04
N ILE A 56 9.15 -7.37 18.73
CA ILE A 56 8.58 -7.61 17.40
C ILE A 56 7.08 -7.79 17.60
N VAL A 57 6.27 -7.04 16.85
CA VAL A 57 4.81 -7.16 16.84
C VAL A 57 4.37 -7.50 15.43
N LEU A 58 3.50 -8.50 15.31
CA LEU A 58 2.85 -8.92 14.07
C LEU A 58 1.35 -8.66 14.19
N HIS A 59 0.72 -8.21 13.10
CA HIS A 59 -0.70 -8.38 12.87
C HIS A 59 -0.90 -9.46 11.81
N VAL A 60 -1.93 -10.28 11.99
CA VAL A 60 -2.17 -11.49 11.20
C VAL A 60 -3.63 -11.64 10.83
N ARG A 61 -3.87 -12.23 9.65
CA ARG A 61 -5.17 -12.67 9.19
C ARG A 61 -5.13 -14.16 8.89
N LEU A 62 -6.08 -14.90 9.42
CA LEU A 62 -6.25 -16.35 9.29
C LEU A 62 -7.28 -16.62 8.21
N LEU A 63 -6.85 -17.31 7.16
CA LEU A 63 -7.62 -17.53 5.94
C LEU A 63 -8.20 -18.94 5.83
N ASP A 64 -7.79 -19.85 6.73
CA ASP A 64 -8.36 -21.20 6.77
C ASP A 64 -9.86 -21.18 7.15
N ASP A 65 -10.62 -22.13 6.64
CA ASP A 65 -12.08 -22.17 6.79
C ASP A 65 -12.55 -22.67 8.17
N THR A 66 -11.69 -23.41 8.88
CA THR A 66 -12.02 -24.00 10.19
C THR A 66 -11.19 -23.41 11.33
N ASN A 67 -11.79 -23.29 12.51
CA ASN A 67 -11.11 -22.78 13.70
C ASN A 67 -9.88 -23.65 14.08
N ALA A 68 -9.97 -24.97 13.94
CA ALA A 68 -8.87 -25.89 14.25
C ALA A 68 -7.64 -25.63 13.36
N GLU A 69 -7.84 -25.46 12.05
CA GLU A 69 -6.76 -25.13 11.11
C GLU A 69 -6.18 -23.73 11.40
N GLN A 70 -7.04 -22.76 11.73
CA GLN A 70 -6.59 -21.42 12.13
C GLN A 70 -5.72 -21.44 13.39
N MET A 71 -6.06 -22.25 14.40
CA MET A 71 -5.25 -22.39 15.62
C MET A 71 -3.93 -23.10 15.34
N GLU A 72 -3.93 -24.12 14.49
CA GLU A 72 -2.72 -24.84 14.08
C GLU A 72 -1.71 -23.88 13.41
N VAL A 73 -2.15 -23.13 12.39
CA VAL A 73 -1.27 -22.21 11.66
C VAL A 73 -0.77 -21.08 12.54
N LEU A 74 -1.60 -20.59 13.47
CA LEU A 74 -1.21 -19.57 14.45
C LEU A 74 -0.12 -20.10 15.39
N GLY A 75 -0.22 -21.36 15.83
CA GLY A 75 0.78 -22.02 16.64
C GLY A 75 2.13 -22.15 15.92
N ILE A 76 2.12 -22.57 14.66
CA ILE A 76 3.32 -22.64 13.81
C ILE A 76 3.96 -21.26 13.69
N LEU A 77 3.17 -20.22 13.41
CA LEU A 77 3.67 -18.85 13.30
C LEU A 77 4.29 -18.35 14.61
N GLY A 78 3.68 -18.65 15.76
CA GLY A 78 4.23 -18.30 17.07
C GLY A 78 5.61 -18.89 17.32
N VAL A 79 5.80 -20.18 16.99
CA VAL A 79 7.10 -20.86 17.07
C VAL A 79 8.11 -20.21 16.11
N ASN A 80 7.70 -19.94 14.86
CA ASN A 80 8.55 -19.29 13.87
C ASN A 80 8.99 -17.90 14.32
N LEU A 81 8.08 -17.09 14.89
CA LEU A 81 8.39 -15.75 15.41
C LEU A 81 9.44 -15.81 16.52
N ILE A 82 9.28 -16.71 17.50
CA ILE A 82 10.23 -16.86 18.61
C ILE A 82 11.59 -17.32 18.07
N TYR A 83 11.60 -18.34 17.19
CA TYR A 83 12.84 -18.83 16.58
C TYR A 83 13.56 -17.72 15.81
N ALA A 84 12.84 -17.01 14.95
CA ALA A 84 13.37 -15.93 14.13
C ALA A 84 13.90 -14.77 14.98
N ALA A 85 13.19 -14.41 16.05
CA ALA A 85 13.65 -13.39 17.00
C ALA A 85 15.02 -13.74 17.59
N PHE A 86 15.25 -14.98 18.02
CA PHE A 86 16.52 -15.34 18.65
C PHE A 86 17.65 -15.65 17.66
N LYS A 87 17.34 -16.22 16.49
CA LYS A 87 18.37 -16.65 15.51
C LYS A 87 18.69 -15.60 14.46
N HIS A 88 17.74 -14.73 14.12
CA HIS A 88 17.82 -13.84 12.97
C HIS A 88 17.62 -12.36 13.30
N TRP A 89 17.63 -11.94 14.58
CA TRP A 89 17.45 -10.52 14.96
C TRP A 89 18.37 -9.52 14.26
N ARG A 90 19.56 -9.94 13.81
CA ARG A 90 20.50 -9.09 13.06
C ARG A 90 20.05 -8.77 11.64
N SER A 91 19.08 -9.52 11.10
CA SER A 91 18.56 -9.35 9.75
C SER A 91 17.03 -9.43 9.76
N PRO A 92 16.32 -8.28 9.83
CA PRO A 92 14.87 -8.25 9.75
C PRO A 92 14.32 -8.95 8.50
N GLU A 93 15.05 -8.91 7.38
CA GLU A 93 14.65 -9.64 6.17
C GLU A 93 14.62 -11.15 6.38
N GLN A 94 15.60 -11.72 7.10
CA GLN A 94 15.59 -13.14 7.44
C GLN A 94 14.46 -13.50 8.39
N ILE A 95 14.12 -12.60 9.33
CA ILE A 95 12.96 -12.81 10.21
C ILE A 95 11.71 -12.96 9.36
N LEU A 96 11.47 -12.03 8.44
CA LEU A 96 10.29 -12.08 7.56
C LEU A 96 10.21 -13.37 6.73
N THR A 97 11.33 -13.85 6.18
CA THR A 97 11.32 -15.10 5.40
C THR A 97 11.02 -16.32 6.25
N HIS A 98 11.51 -16.36 7.50
CA HIS A 98 11.31 -17.49 8.40
C HIS A 98 9.94 -17.50 9.09
N LEU A 99 9.18 -16.39 9.08
CA LEU A 99 7.81 -16.37 9.64
C LEU A 99 6.89 -17.41 8.99
N MET A 100 7.06 -17.68 7.70
CA MET A 100 6.19 -18.59 6.92
C MET A 100 6.73 -20.01 6.80
N ASP A 101 7.80 -20.36 7.52
CA ASP A 101 8.36 -21.72 7.47
C ASP A 101 7.30 -22.75 7.89
N GLY A 102 7.06 -23.75 7.03
CA GLY A 102 6.03 -24.76 7.26
C GLY A 102 4.58 -24.29 7.08
N ILE A 103 4.34 -23.03 6.72
CA ILE A 103 3.01 -22.49 6.43
C ILE A 103 2.79 -22.43 4.92
N ARG A 104 1.76 -23.13 4.44
CA ARG A 104 1.40 -23.09 3.01
C ARG A 104 0.84 -21.71 2.63
N PRO A 105 1.17 -21.18 1.43
CA PRO A 105 0.59 -19.92 0.95
C PRO A 105 -0.95 -19.97 0.97
N GLY A 106 -1.57 -18.89 1.45
CA GLY A 106 -3.02 -18.75 1.49
C GLY A 106 -3.70 -19.25 2.77
N ARG A 107 -2.96 -19.82 3.75
CA ARG A 107 -3.50 -20.17 5.07
C ARG A 107 -3.53 -18.98 6.05
N LEU A 108 -2.54 -18.10 5.93
CA LEU A 108 -2.36 -16.93 6.79
C LEU A 108 -1.68 -15.80 6.00
N GLU A 109 -2.03 -14.56 6.34
CA GLU A 109 -1.30 -13.35 5.94
C GLU A 109 -0.69 -12.68 7.17
N VAL A 110 0.55 -12.21 7.06
CA VAL A 110 1.15 -11.27 8.02
C VAL A 110 1.03 -9.89 7.39
N ASP A 111 0.08 -9.08 7.85
CA ASP A 111 -0.28 -7.82 7.20
C ASP A 111 0.37 -6.59 7.85
N MET A 112 0.93 -6.72 9.06
CA MET A 112 1.79 -5.72 9.68
C MET A 112 2.93 -6.37 10.47
N VAL A 113 4.15 -5.80 10.37
CA VAL A 113 5.26 -6.07 11.29
C VAL A 113 5.84 -4.76 11.80
N ASP A 114 6.10 -4.68 13.10
CA ASP A 114 6.78 -3.56 13.74
C ASP A 114 7.95 -4.06 14.59
N PHE A 115 9.15 -3.57 14.27
CA PHE A 115 10.38 -3.82 15.02
C PHE A 115 10.71 -2.61 15.90
N SER A 116 11.01 -2.85 17.18
CA SER A 116 11.42 -1.78 18.11
C SER A 116 12.36 -2.26 19.20
N GLY A 117 13.13 -1.33 19.79
CA GLY A 117 14.15 -1.61 20.80
C GLY A 117 15.57 -1.50 20.26
N PRO A 118 16.60 -1.59 21.14
CA PRO A 118 17.98 -1.22 20.79
C PRO A 118 18.55 -1.93 19.56
N PRO A 119 18.34 -3.25 19.35
CA PRO A 119 18.83 -3.94 18.15
C PRO A 119 18.21 -3.44 16.84
N PHE A 120 17.06 -2.77 16.90
CA PHE A 120 16.27 -2.35 15.74
C PHE A 120 16.26 -0.84 15.52
N GLU A 121 17.10 -0.05 16.23
CA GLU A 121 17.15 1.41 16.07
C GLU A 121 17.43 1.88 14.64
N ARG A 122 18.17 1.08 13.86
CA ARG A 122 18.50 1.36 12.46
C ARG A 122 17.50 0.75 11.46
N VAL A 123 16.47 0.07 11.95
CA VAL A 123 15.47 -0.57 11.09
C VAL A 123 14.41 0.45 10.71
N ASP A 124 14.26 0.68 9.41
CA ASP A 124 13.14 1.44 8.89
C ASP A 124 11.95 0.49 8.69
N ASN A 125 10.96 0.57 9.57
CA ASN A 125 9.75 -0.26 9.51
C ASN A 125 8.97 -0.11 8.19
N ARG A 126 9.17 0.99 7.44
CA ARG A 126 8.56 1.17 6.11
C ARG A 126 9.21 0.25 5.08
N LEU A 127 10.53 0.07 5.18
CA LEU A 127 11.27 -0.84 4.31
C LEU A 127 10.93 -2.29 4.65
N VAL A 128 10.76 -2.61 5.94
CA VAL A 128 10.27 -3.92 6.38
C VAL A 128 8.91 -4.22 5.75
N SER A 129 7.95 -3.31 5.83
CA SER A 129 6.63 -3.51 5.23
C SER A 129 6.67 -3.61 3.70
N LEU A 130 7.55 -2.87 3.02
CA LEU A 130 7.82 -3.09 1.60
C LEU A 130 8.29 -4.53 1.33
N LYS A 131 9.21 -5.03 2.17
CA LYS A 131 9.75 -6.38 2.06
C LYS A 131 8.71 -7.45 2.35
N MET A 132 7.75 -7.21 3.26
CA MET A 132 6.61 -8.12 3.47
C MET A 132 5.80 -8.31 2.18
N VAL A 133 5.50 -7.22 1.46
CA VAL A 133 4.80 -7.30 0.17
C VAL A 133 5.65 -7.98 -0.90
N HIS A 134 6.98 -7.75 -0.88
CA HIS A 134 7.93 -8.40 -1.79
C HIS A 134 8.01 -9.91 -1.57
N PHE A 135 8.08 -10.35 -0.32
CA PHE A 135 8.10 -11.76 0.10
C PHE A 135 6.71 -12.41 0.12
N GLN A 136 5.67 -11.68 -0.32
CA GLN A 136 4.30 -12.16 -0.45
C GLN A 136 3.67 -12.61 0.89
N LEU A 137 4.12 -12.02 2.01
CA LEU A 137 3.49 -12.21 3.33
C LEU A 137 2.10 -11.55 3.40
N THR A 138 1.94 -10.48 2.64
CA THR A 138 0.69 -9.73 2.46
C THR A 138 0.66 -9.14 1.06
N PRO A 139 -0.52 -9.00 0.42
CA PRO A 139 -0.63 -8.30 -0.85
C PRO A 139 -0.44 -6.77 -0.73
N VAL A 140 -0.58 -6.22 0.48
CA VAL A 140 -0.67 -4.77 0.74
C VAL A 140 0.02 -4.38 2.05
N ALA A 141 0.76 -3.28 2.01
CA ALA A 141 1.27 -2.58 3.19
C ALA A 141 0.80 -1.11 3.18
N LEU A 142 0.49 -0.55 4.35
CA LEU A 142 0.02 0.82 4.52
C LEU A 142 0.90 1.63 5.48
N PHE A 143 1.08 2.89 5.13
CA PHE A 143 1.87 3.85 5.89
C PHE A 143 1.07 5.12 6.10
N ALA A 144 1.11 5.63 7.32
CA ALA A 144 0.66 6.97 7.62
C ALA A 144 1.61 8.00 7.01
N ALA A 145 1.12 9.22 6.87
CA ALA A 145 1.92 10.43 6.62
C ALA A 145 3.22 10.54 7.44
N THR A 146 3.18 10.04 8.68
CA THR A 146 4.31 10.07 9.63
C THR A 146 5.35 8.98 9.38
N GLY A 147 5.09 8.07 8.43
CA GLY A 147 5.91 6.88 8.20
C GLY A 147 5.60 5.71 9.13
N LYS A 148 4.64 5.84 10.05
CA LYS A 148 4.19 4.75 10.92
C LYS A 148 3.38 3.73 10.09
N ASN A 149 3.63 2.45 10.33
CA ASN A 149 2.85 1.36 9.76
C ASN A 149 1.39 1.43 10.22
N MET A 150 0.47 1.12 9.31
CA MET A 150 -0.96 1.08 9.57
C MET A 150 -1.52 -0.30 9.22
N GLU A 151 -2.44 -0.77 10.03
CA GLU A 151 -3.24 -1.94 9.72
C GLU A 151 -4.33 -1.57 8.70
N ALA A 152 -4.48 -2.39 7.66
CA ALA A 152 -5.42 -2.10 6.57
C ALA A 152 -6.88 -2.14 7.02
N GLU A 153 -7.22 -3.06 7.92
CA GLU A 153 -8.59 -3.21 8.37
C GLU A 153 -9.03 -2.01 9.21
N ASP A 154 -8.27 -1.66 10.25
CA ASP A 154 -8.50 -0.45 11.04
C ASP A 154 -8.49 0.83 10.20
N CYS A 155 -7.59 0.92 9.20
CA CYS A 155 -7.50 2.09 8.35
C CYS A 155 -8.77 2.31 7.51
N PHE A 156 -9.41 1.24 7.04
CA PHE A 156 -10.54 1.33 6.11
C PHE A 156 -11.91 1.04 6.73
N TYR A 157 -11.95 0.46 7.93
CA TYR A 157 -13.18 0.03 8.58
C TYR A 157 -14.17 1.18 8.75
N GLY A 158 -15.35 1.05 8.12
CA GLY A 158 -16.43 2.04 8.18
C GLY A 158 -16.19 3.31 7.34
N LYS A 159 -15.06 3.41 6.63
CA LYS A 159 -14.66 4.62 5.89
C LYS A 159 -14.76 4.41 4.38
N SER A 160 -15.09 5.45 3.63
CA SER A 160 -14.97 5.41 2.17
C SER A 160 -13.52 5.63 1.75
N VAL A 161 -13.04 4.89 0.76
CA VAL A 161 -11.62 4.90 0.36
C VAL A 161 -11.49 5.56 -1.00
N LEU A 162 -10.63 6.57 -1.11
CA LEU A 162 -10.28 7.22 -2.37
C LEU A 162 -8.79 6.97 -2.66
N LEU A 163 -8.50 6.29 -3.76
CA LEU A 163 -7.17 5.80 -4.07
C LEU A 163 -6.65 6.38 -5.39
N LEU A 164 -5.47 7.00 -5.36
CA LEU A 164 -4.72 7.38 -6.56
C LEU A 164 -3.51 6.48 -6.71
N ARG A 165 -3.44 5.73 -7.81
CA ARG A 165 -2.28 4.90 -8.15
C ARG A 165 -1.27 5.72 -8.94
N GLY A 166 -0.01 5.70 -8.55
CA GLY A 166 1.03 6.52 -9.17
C GLY A 166 2.44 5.94 -9.10
N HIS A 167 3.34 6.53 -9.90
CA HIS A 167 4.78 6.28 -9.76
C HIS A 167 5.41 7.15 -8.67
N TYR A 168 4.89 8.36 -8.47
CA TYR A 168 5.35 9.36 -7.49
C TYR A 168 6.87 9.61 -7.50
N ARG A 169 7.49 9.63 -8.68
CA ARG A 169 8.94 9.74 -8.85
C ARG A 169 9.36 11.02 -9.60
N PRO A 170 9.31 12.21 -8.97
CA PRO A 170 8.64 12.52 -7.70
C PRO A 170 7.12 12.68 -7.85
N ILE A 171 6.39 12.86 -6.73
CA ILE A 171 5.01 13.37 -6.77
C ILE A 171 5.00 14.80 -7.36
N THR A 172 3.98 15.10 -8.15
CA THR A 172 3.89 16.35 -8.95
C THR A 172 2.62 17.13 -8.61
N ASN A 173 2.57 18.40 -9.05
CA ASN A 173 1.37 19.23 -8.94
C ASN A 173 0.17 18.63 -9.67
N PHE A 174 0.41 17.86 -10.75
CA PHE A 174 -0.63 17.11 -11.45
C PHE A 174 -1.30 16.05 -10.57
N HIS A 175 -0.53 15.25 -9.82
CA HIS A 175 -1.09 14.25 -8.90
C HIS A 175 -1.97 14.90 -7.82
N LEU A 176 -1.54 16.04 -7.27
CA LEU A 176 -2.32 16.77 -6.26
C LEU A 176 -3.64 17.31 -6.83
N ARG A 177 -3.63 17.83 -8.05
CA ARG A 177 -4.84 18.30 -8.73
C ARG A 177 -5.80 17.14 -8.99
N MET A 178 -5.32 16.02 -9.52
CA MET A 178 -6.14 14.82 -9.73
C MET A 178 -6.82 14.38 -8.44
N MET A 179 -6.06 14.25 -7.35
CA MET A 179 -6.61 13.84 -6.06
C MET A 179 -7.61 14.86 -5.53
N SER A 180 -7.32 16.16 -5.62
CA SER A 180 -8.21 17.20 -5.11
C SER A 180 -9.54 17.26 -5.87
N LYS A 181 -9.51 17.18 -7.20
CA LYS A 181 -10.73 17.14 -8.04
C LYS A 181 -11.56 15.90 -7.72
N ALA A 182 -10.91 14.74 -7.70
CA ALA A 182 -11.57 13.47 -7.37
C ALA A 182 -12.16 13.49 -5.95
N SER A 183 -11.44 14.06 -4.98
CA SER A 183 -11.94 14.20 -3.60
C SER A 183 -13.19 15.05 -3.52
N ALA A 184 -13.26 16.18 -4.25
CA ALA A 184 -14.44 17.04 -4.23
C ALA A 184 -15.67 16.29 -4.76
N VAL A 185 -15.54 15.64 -5.92
CA VAL A 185 -16.61 14.83 -6.53
C VAL A 185 -17.00 13.65 -5.64
N PHE A 186 -16.02 12.93 -5.09
CA PHE A 186 -16.27 11.78 -4.24
C PHE A 186 -16.95 12.14 -2.92
N ARG A 187 -16.60 13.28 -2.31
CA ARG A 187 -17.26 13.79 -1.09
C ARG A 187 -18.70 14.25 -1.35
N ALA A 188 -18.97 14.82 -2.52
CA ALA A 188 -20.30 15.26 -2.91
C ALA A 188 -21.25 14.11 -3.24
N ASP A 189 -20.73 12.90 -3.49
CA ASP A 189 -21.53 11.71 -3.77
C ASP A 189 -22.44 11.36 -2.58
N PRO A 190 -23.77 11.23 -2.78
CA PRO A 190 -24.70 10.83 -1.72
C PRO A 190 -24.31 9.54 -1.01
N ALA A 191 -23.65 8.59 -1.69
CA ALA A 191 -23.21 7.33 -1.09
C ALA A 191 -22.12 7.50 0.00
N ASN A 192 -21.47 8.68 0.03
CA ASN A 192 -20.43 9.03 0.98
C ASN A 192 -20.88 10.03 2.05
N LYS A 193 -22.15 10.45 2.03
CA LYS A 193 -22.70 11.39 3.02
C LYS A 193 -22.53 10.84 4.44
N GLY A 194 -21.88 11.61 5.32
CA GLY A 194 -21.66 11.25 6.73
C GLY A 194 -20.59 10.19 6.96
N LYS A 195 -19.88 9.73 5.92
CA LYS A 195 -18.76 8.79 6.06
C LYS A 195 -17.44 9.55 6.09
N GLU A 196 -16.51 9.10 6.94
CA GLU A 196 -15.12 9.53 6.83
C GLU A 196 -14.53 9.01 5.51
N ILE A 197 -13.70 9.83 4.85
CA ILE A 197 -13.00 9.46 3.62
C ILE A 197 -11.51 9.38 3.88
N VAL A 198 -10.92 8.23 3.53
CA VAL A 198 -9.48 8.01 3.56
C VAL A 198 -8.92 8.14 2.16
N GLU A 199 -8.06 9.13 1.97
CA GLU A 199 -7.31 9.32 0.73
C GLU A 199 -5.96 8.60 0.80
N VAL A 200 -5.66 7.78 -0.20
CA VAL A 200 -4.49 6.91 -0.23
C VAL A 200 -3.75 7.07 -1.56
N CYS A 201 -2.43 7.28 -1.48
CA CYS A 201 -1.53 7.24 -2.63
C CYS A 201 -0.94 5.83 -2.75
N GLU A 202 -1.29 5.11 -3.82
CA GLU A 202 -0.86 3.73 -4.04
C GLU A 202 0.36 3.63 -4.97
N ILE A 203 1.32 2.80 -4.59
CA ILE A 203 2.50 2.43 -5.38
C ILE A 203 2.52 0.92 -5.57
N THR A 204 2.56 0.47 -6.82
CA THR A 204 2.72 -0.96 -7.11
C THR A 204 4.18 -1.41 -6.98
N MET A 205 4.43 -2.64 -6.52
CA MET A 205 5.75 -3.27 -6.52
C MET A 205 6.36 -3.32 -7.92
N ARG A 206 5.54 -3.47 -8.96
CA ARG A 206 5.98 -3.42 -10.36
C ARG A 206 6.63 -2.07 -10.72
N ASN A 207 6.17 -0.97 -10.12
CA ASN A 207 6.74 0.37 -10.30
C ASN A 207 8.05 0.58 -9.52
N LEU A 208 8.35 -0.27 -8.55
CA LEU A 208 9.54 -0.21 -7.69
C LEU A 208 10.66 -1.14 -8.20
N VAL A 209 10.31 -2.36 -8.61
CA VAL A 209 11.29 -3.41 -9.01
C VAL A 209 11.89 -3.19 -10.40
N ARG A 210 11.32 -2.29 -11.21
CA ARG A 210 11.76 -2.05 -12.60
C ARG A 210 13.21 -1.54 -12.75
N ASN A 211 13.89 -1.15 -11.65
CA ASN A 211 15.32 -0.76 -11.63
C ASN A 211 16.08 -1.46 -10.48
N ARG A 212 16.80 -2.56 -10.79
CA ARG A 212 17.43 -3.47 -9.80
C ARG A 212 18.50 -2.85 -8.87
N LYS A 213 19.14 -1.73 -9.23
CA LYS A 213 20.18 -1.09 -8.38
C LYS A 213 19.70 0.09 -7.52
N ALA A 214 18.49 0.61 -7.75
CA ALA A 214 17.99 1.82 -7.08
C ALA A 214 16.73 1.59 -6.24
N GLY A 215 16.20 0.36 -6.17
CA GLY A 215 14.82 0.11 -5.73
C GLY A 215 14.48 0.57 -4.30
N VAL A 216 15.42 0.45 -3.35
CA VAL A 216 15.19 0.79 -1.93
C VAL A 216 15.28 2.29 -1.70
N GLU A 217 16.38 2.93 -2.10
CA GLU A 217 16.55 4.39 -1.97
C GLU A 217 15.45 5.13 -2.75
N ASP A 218 15.18 4.70 -3.97
CA ASP A 218 14.14 5.30 -4.80
C ASP A 218 12.74 5.09 -4.21
N PHE A 219 12.49 4.01 -3.48
CA PHE A 219 11.24 3.84 -2.74
C PHE A 219 11.14 4.84 -1.58
N LEU A 220 12.19 4.92 -0.75
CA LEU A 220 12.22 5.82 0.40
C LEU A 220 12.09 7.28 -0.03
N ASP A 221 12.74 7.68 -1.12
CA ASP A 221 12.61 9.04 -1.70
C ASP A 221 11.15 9.38 -2.05
N ARG A 222 10.41 8.42 -2.64
CA ARG A 222 9.00 8.60 -3.01
C ARG A 222 8.11 8.71 -1.75
N VAL A 223 8.32 7.82 -0.78
CA VAL A 223 7.57 7.81 0.49
C VAL A 223 7.85 9.08 1.29
N ASP A 224 9.10 9.54 1.35
CA ASP A 224 9.48 10.76 2.03
C ASP A 224 8.81 11.99 1.41
N CYS A 225 8.70 12.06 0.07
CA CYS A 225 7.96 13.13 -0.60
C CYS A 225 6.46 13.09 -0.32
N LEU A 226 5.86 11.89 -0.22
CA LEU A 226 4.45 11.73 0.14
C LEU A 226 4.19 12.10 1.62
N GLY A 227 5.12 11.74 2.51
CA GLY A 227 5.08 12.09 3.93
C GLY A 227 5.20 13.59 4.18
N GLU A 228 6.04 14.30 3.44
CA GLU A 228 6.14 15.77 3.47
C GLU A 228 4.80 16.45 3.13
N LEU A 229 3.99 15.80 2.29
CA LEU A 229 2.63 16.26 1.93
C LEU A 229 1.53 15.69 2.82
N LYS A 230 1.91 15.00 3.90
CA LYS A 230 1.01 14.33 4.85
C LYS A 230 0.03 13.36 4.20
N ARG A 231 0.47 12.62 3.18
CA ARG A 231 -0.36 11.64 2.47
C ARG A 231 -0.15 10.23 3.01
N ASN A 232 -1.23 9.48 3.17
CA ASN A 232 -1.16 8.05 3.44
C ASN A 232 -0.67 7.32 2.18
N VAL A 233 0.21 6.35 2.38
CA VAL A 233 0.84 5.60 1.29
C VAL A 233 0.45 4.14 1.41
N MET A 234 0.08 3.54 0.28
CA MET A 234 -0.14 2.10 0.19
C MET A 234 0.80 1.50 -0.82
N VAL A 235 1.44 0.40 -0.47
CA VAL A 235 2.27 -0.38 -1.39
C VAL A 235 1.59 -1.71 -1.66
N THR A 236 1.46 -2.09 -2.92
CA THR A 236 0.78 -3.34 -3.28
C THR A 236 1.56 -4.15 -4.30
N ASN A 237 1.44 -5.48 -4.23
CA ASN A 237 1.79 -6.35 -5.36
C ASN A 237 0.61 -6.58 -6.32
N VAL A 238 -0.51 -5.87 -6.11
CA VAL A 238 -1.78 -6.08 -6.81
C VAL A 238 -1.87 -5.21 -8.05
N PHE A 239 -1.45 -5.75 -9.19
CA PHE A 239 -1.43 -4.99 -10.44
C PHE A 239 -2.83 -4.70 -11.00
N ARG A 240 -3.77 -5.65 -10.91
CA ARG A 240 -5.10 -5.53 -11.54
C ARG A 240 -6.10 -4.82 -10.63
N PHE A 241 -6.79 -3.81 -11.16
CA PHE A 241 -7.77 -3.03 -10.40
C PHE A 241 -8.92 -3.89 -9.85
N HIS A 242 -9.39 -4.91 -10.56
CA HIS A 242 -10.45 -5.78 -10.03
C HIS A 242 -10.02 -6.56 -8.77
N ARG A 243 -8.75 -6.97 -8.70
CA ARG A 243 -8.20 -7.63 -7.49
C ARG A 243 -8.05 -6.63 -6.35
N LEU A 244 -7.63 -5.40 -6.65
CA LEU A 244 -7.52 -4.34 -5.65
C LEU A 244 -8.89 -3.88 -5.13
N ALA A 245 -9.89 -3.79 -6.01
CA ALA A 245 -11.27 -3.52 -5.65
C ALA A 245 -11.78 -4.58 -4.67
N HIS A 246 -11.59 -5.86 -5.01
CA HIS A 246 -11.94 -6.96 -4.11
C HIS A 246 -11.26 -6.82 -2.74
N TYR A 247 -9.93 -6.62 -2.71
CA TYR A 247 -9.16 -6.43 -1.48
C TYR A 247 -9.72 -5.29 -0.59
N LEU A 248 -10.05 -4.14 -1.17
CA LEU A 248 -10.57 -2.98 -0.43
C LEU A 248 -12.00 -3.21 0.04
N THR A 249 -12.88 -3.74 -0.81
CA THR A 249 -14.30 -3.99 -0.46
C THR A 249 -14.49 -5.06 0.62
N GLN A 250 -13.50 -5.94 0.84
CA GLN A 250 -13.51 -6.84 2.00
C GLN A 250 -13.26 -6.11 3.33
N ARG A 251 -12.61 -4.93 3.30
CA ARG A 251 -12.17 -4.17 4.49
C ARG A 251 -13.00 -2.93 4.75
N THR A 252 -13.89 -2.55 3.83
CA THR A 252 -14.80 -1.44 4.03
C THR A 252 -16.20 -1.71 3.47
N LYS A 253 -17.21 -1.22 4.20
CA LYS A 253 -18.60 -1.08 3.72
C LYS A 253 -18.87 0.32 3.10
N GLY A 254 -17.85 1.18 3.06
CA GLY A 254 -17.84 2.47 2.38
C GLY A 254 -17.70 2.32 0.88
N SER A 255 -17.81 3.45 0.17
CA SER A 255 -17.53 3.47 -1.27
C SER A 255 -16.03 3.38 -1.53
N VAL A 256 -15.63 2.84 -2.67
CA VAL A 256 -14.24 2.80 -3.12
C VAL A 256 -14.12 3.56 -4.44
N GLY A 257 -13.34 4.64 -4.45
CA GLY A 257 -13.05 5.43 -5.63
C GLY A 257 -11.61 5.20 -6.10
N PHE A 258 -11.43 4.84 -7.37
CA PHE A 258 -10.11 4.81 -8.01
C PHE A 258 -9.92 6.03 -8.88
N VAL A 259 -8.93 6.86 -8.58
CA VAL A 259 -8.55 8.02 -9.37
C VAL A 259 -7.56 7.58 -10.45
N ILE A 260 -7.94 7.76 -11.70
CA ILE A 260 -7.12 7.37 -12.86
C ILE A 260 -7.15 8.46 -13.93
N GLY A 261 -6.19 8.44 -14.85
CA GLY A 261 -6.24 9.25 -16.07
C GLY A 261 -6.76 8.44 -17.26
N VAL A 262 -7.23 9.12 -18.30
CA VAL A 262 -7.67 8.51 -19.57
C VAL A 262 -6.67 7.49 -20.16
N PRO A 263 -5.34 7.72 -20.16
CA PRO A 263 -4.39 6.73 -20.69
C PRO A 263 -4.44 5.38 -19.95
N LEU A 264 -4.78 5.37 -18.66
CA LEU A 264 -4.92 4.14 -17.88
C LEU A 264 -6.29 3.50 -18.08
N LEU A 265 -7.35 4.30 -18.20
CA LEU A 265 -8.69 3.80 -18.57
C LEU A 265 -8.64 3.05 -19.91
N SER A 266 -7.98 3.64 -20.92
CA SER A 266 -7.82 3.04 -22.25
C SER A 266 -7.19 1.64 -22.15
N LYS A 267 -6.10 1.52 -21.39
CA LYS A 267 -5.43 0.23 -21.14
C LYS A 267 -6.30 -0.77 -20.39
N MET A 268 -7.15 -0.30 -19.49
CA MET A 268 -8.09 -1.15 -18.76
C MET A 268 -9.24 -1.66 -19.64
N LEU A 269 -9.47 -1.06 -20.82
CA LEU A 269 -10.48 -1.52 -21.77
C LEU A 269 -9.91 -2.44 -22.86
N GLU A 270 -8.61 -2.74 -22.83
CA GLU A 270 -7.97 -3.68 -23.75
C GLU A 270 -8.21 -5.14 -23.33
N GLU A 271 -8.86 -5.94 -24.18
CA GLU A 271 -9.22 -7.33 -23.86
C GLU A 271 -8.02 -8.23 -23.59
N GLN A 272 -6.92 -8.04 -24.33
CA GLN A 272 -5.66 -8.77 -24.17
C GLN A 272 -5.10 -8.69 -22.74
N PHE A 273 -5.47 -7.67 -21.99
CA PHE A 273 -5.06 -7.53 -20.60
C PHE A 273 -5.70 -8.57 -19.68
N TYR A 274 -6.78 -9.23 -20.11
CA TYR A 274 -7.61 -10.17 -19.35
C TYR A 274 -7.64 -11.59 -19.92
N SER A 275 -6.68 -11.95 -20.79
CA SER A 275 -6.59 -13.28 -21.38
C SER A 275 -6.35 -14.43 -20.36
N ASP A 276 -6.00 -14.08 -19.13
CA ASP A 276 -5.83 -15.01 -17.99
C ASP A 276 -7.14 -15.28 -17.22
N LEU A 277 -8.24 -14.60 -17.57
CA LEU A 277 -9.55 -14.81 -16.95
C LEU A 277 -10.45 -15.60 -17.91
N PRO A 278 -11.14 -16.66 -17.44
CA PRO A 278 -12.05 -17.45 -18.28
C PRO A 278 -13.13 -16.62 -18.98
N GLY A 279 -13.71 -15.62 -18.29
CA GLY A 279 -14.69 -14.69 -18.84
C GLY A 279 -14.08 -13.38 -19.36
N GLY A 280 -12.75 -13.33 -19.54
CA GLY A 280 -12.04 -12.21 -20.13
C GLY A 280 -12.35 -10.84 -19.49
N ILE A 281 -12.55 -9.85 -20.35
CA ILE A 281 -12.83 -8.47 -19.93
C ILE A 281 -14.18 -8.31 -19.23
N LEU A 282 -15.20 -9.06 -19.62
CA LEU A 282 -16.53 -8.99 -18.99
C LEU A 282 -16.46 -9.42 -17.52
N GLU A 283 -15.78 -10.53 -17.25
CA GLU A 283 -15.50 -10.99 -15.89
C GLU A 283 -14.68 -9.95 -15.10
N ALA A 284 -13.66 -9.35 -15.73
CA ALA A 284 -12.85 -8.33 -15.09
C ALA A 284 -13.65 -7.09 -14.69
N MET A 285 -14.53 -6.60 -15.57
CA MET A 285 -15.39 -5.43 -15.29
C MET A 285 -16.42 -5.75 -14.21
N GLY A 286 -17.03 -6.94 -14.25
CA GLY A 286 -17.93 -7.40 -13.18
C GLY A 286 -17.25 -7.46 -11.81
N ARG A 287 -16.02 -7.97 -11.75
CA ARG A 287 -15.20 -8.02 -10.52
C ARG A 287 -14.68 -6.64 -10.08
N LEU A 288 -14.47 -5.70 -11.00
CA LEU A 288 -14.03 -4.34 -10.68
C LEU A 288 -15.16 -3.51 -10.09
N PHE A 289 -16.33 -3.52 -10.74
CA PHE A 289 -17.43 -2.61 -10.41
C PHE A 289 -18.41 -3.17 -9.39
N LEU A 290 -17.87 -3.83 -8.35
CA LEU A 290 -18.62 -4.26 -7.16
C LEU A 290 -19.47 -3.10 -6.58
N PRO A 291 -20.51 -3.39 -5.77
CA PRO A 291 -21.29 -2.36 -5.10
C PRO A 291 -20.39 -1.33 -4.39
N GLY A 292 -20.65 -0.04 -4.62
CA GLY A 292 -19.84 1.05 -4.03
C GLY A 292 -18.51 1.35 -4.74
N VAL A 293 -18.07 0.58 -5.74
CA VAL A 293 -16.82 0.86 -6.48
C VAL A 293 -17.07 1.76 -7.69
N LYS A 294 -16.21 2.78 -7.87
CA LYS A 294 -16.24 3.74 -8.99
C LYS A 294 -14.83 4.09 -9.49
N LEU A 295 -14.72 4.42 -10.78
CA LEU A 295 -13.55 5.07 -11.38
C LEU A 295 -13.82 6.57 -11.52
N LEU A 296 -12.90 7.40 -11.03
CA LEU A 296 -12.91 8.85 -11.16
C LEU A 296 -11.82 9.21 -12.17
N VAL A 297 -12.24 9.58 -13.39
CA VAL A 297 -11.36 9.67 -14.55
C VAL A 297 -10.99 11.12 -14.80
N HIS A 298 -9.72 11.45 -14.58
CA HIS A 298 -9.17 12.73 -14.97
C HIS A 298 -8.99 12.77 -16.50
N PRO A 299 -9.48 13.82 -17.18
CA PRO A 299 -9.25 14.00 -18.60
C PRO A 299 -7.77 14.16 -18.90
N GLY A 300 -7.38 13.97 -20.16
CA GLY A 300 -6.00 14.10 -20.57
C GLY A 300 -5.91 14.31 -22.07
N TYR A 301 -4.70 14.17 -22.59
CA TYR A 301 -4.45 14.25 -24.02
C TYR A 301 -4.14 12.86 -24.56
N ASP A 302 -4.69 12.52 -25.71
CA ASP A 302 -4.32 11.31 -26.42
C ASP A 302 -2.86 11.42 -26.87
N PRO A 303 -1.97 10.49 -26.48
CA PRO A 303 -0.59 10.53 -26.93
C PRO A 303 -0.40 10.29 -28.43
N ALA A 304 -1.39 9.72 -29.13
CA ALA A 304 -1.32 9.42 -30.56
C ALA A 304 -1.67 10.62 -31.44
N ASP A 305 -2.73 11.38 -31.10
CA ASP A 305 -3.20 12.50 -31.93
C ASP A 305 -3.26 13.86 -31.19
N GLY A 306 -2.90 13.91 -29.91
CA GLY A 306 -2.82 15.13 -29.11
C GLY A 306 -4.17 15.73 -28.73
N LYS A 307 -5.30 15.08 -29.04
CA LYS A 307 -6.62 15.61 -28.73
C LYS A 307 -6.92 15.51 -27.24
N PHE A 308 -7.67 16.47 -26.74
CA PHE A 308 -8.22 16.41 -25.39
C PHE A 308 -9.29 15.32 -25.33
N VAL A 309 -9.08 14.34 -24.46
CA VAL A 309 -9.93 13.18 -24.27
C VAL A 309 -10.41 13.15 -22.82
N THR A 310 -11.68 12.84 -22.64
CA THR A 310 -12.32 12.69 -21.33
C THR A 310 -12.76 11.24 -21.14
N GLY A 311 -13.26 10.89 -19.95
CA GLY A 311 -13.80 9.55 -19.72
C GLY A 311 -14.97 9.22 -20.65
N HIS A 312 -15.70 10.23 -21.13
CA HIS A 312 -16.84 10.06 -22.03
C HIS A 312 -16.47 10.10 -23.53
N THR A 313 -15.42 10.85 -23.90
CA THR A 313 -15.03 11.03 -25.32
C THR A 313 -13.94 10.06 -25.78
N LEU A 314 -13.47 9.17 -24.89
CA LEU A 314 -12.50 8.14 -25.22
C LEU A 314 -13.03 7.24 -26.35
N LYS A 315 -12.21 7.02 -27.38
CA LYS A 315 -12.50 6.03 -28.41
C LYS A 315 -12.30 4.63 -27.84
N VAL A 316 -13.42 3.94 -27.64
CA VAL A 316 -13.46 2.58 -27.12
C VAL A 316 -13.64 1.58 -28.26
N PRO A 317 -12.87 0.47 -28.30
CA PRO A 317 -13.05 -0.59 -29.30
C PRO A 317 -14.49 -1.11 -29.35
N GLU A 318 -15.01 -1.43 -30.54
CA GLU A 318 -16.40 -1.89 -30.72
C GLU A 318 -16.83 -2.98 -29.73
N PRO A 319 -16.05 -4.07 -29.50
CA PRO A 319 -16.51 -5.18 -28.65
C PRO A 319 -16.78 -4.81 -27.17
N ILE A 320 -16.21 -3.71 -26.68
CA ILE A 320 -16.31 -3.27 -25.28
C ILE A 320 -17.07 -1.95 -25.12
N ARG A 321 -17.57 -1.37 -26.22
CA ARG A 321 -18.22 -0.06 -26.20
C ARG A 321 -19.47 -0.05 -25.36
N GLU A 322 -20.35 -1.03 -25.53
CA GLU A 322 -21.62 -1.13 -24.82
C GLU A 322 -21.41 -1.30 -23.31
N ILE A 323 -20.37 -2.05 -22.92
CA ILE A 323 -19.97 -2.22 -21.52
C ILE A 323 -19.52 -0.88 -20.94
N HIS A 324 -18.65 -0.16 -21.66
CA HIS A 324 -18.19 1.16 -21.24
C HIS A 324 -19.35 2.15 -21.07
N GLU A 325 -20.23 2.28 -22.08
CA GLU A 325 -21.38 3.17 -22.05
C GLU A 325 -22.37 2.81 -20.93
N PHE A 326 -22.60 1.51 -20.70
CA PHE A 326 -23.39 1.06 -19.56
C PHE A 326 -22.79 1.50 -18.23
N LEU A 327 -21.47 1.33 -18.04
CA LEU A 327 -20.78 1.73 -16.81
C LEU A 327 -20.80 3.24 -16.59
N VAL A 328 -20.64 4.04 -17.65
CA VAL A 328 -20.80 5.51 -17.60
C VAL A 328 -22.22 5.88 -17.19
N ARG A 329 -23.26 5.34 -17.86
CA ARG A 329 -24.67 5.61 -17.52
C ARG A 329 -25.03 5.22 -16.08
N ARG A 330 -24.41 4.17 -15.54
CA ARG A 330 -24.61 3.72 -14.15
C ARG A 330 -23.80 4.53 -13.13
N GLY A 331 -23.04 5.54 -13.54
CA GLY A 331 -22.20 6.35 -12.67
C GLY A 331 -21.05 5.57 -12.04
N LYS A 332 -20.62 4.50 -12.71
CA LYS A 332 -19.46 3.67 -12.31
C LYS A 332 -18.16 4.25 -12.83
N ILE A 333 -18.20 4.87 -14.01
CA ILE A 333 -17.13 5.69 -14.56
C ILE A 333 -17.62 7.13 -14.50
N VAL A 334 -16.90 7.98 -13.76
CA VAL A 334 -17.26 9.38 -13.51
C VAL A 334 -16.15 10.26 -14.06
N ASP A 335 -16.50 11.11 -15.02
CA ASP A 335 -15.59 12.08 -15.60
C ASP A 335 -15.31 13.26 -14.63
N LEU A 336 -14.05 13.67 -14.53
CA LEU A 336 -13.63 14.84 -13.75
C LEU A 336 -13.45 16.10 -14.63
N SER A 337 -13.89 16.07 -15.89
CA SER A 337 -13.89 17.22 -16.81
C SER A 337 -14.74 18.40 -16.28
N GLY A 338 -14.33 19.64 -16.57
CA GLY A 338 -15.10 20.85 -16.23
C GLY A 338 -14.52 21.74 -15.12
N THR A 339 -13.26 21.56 -14.73
CA THR A 339 -12.58 22.38 -13.70
C THR A 339 -11.20 22.84 -14.19
N ASP A 340 -11.16 24.00 -14.85
CA ASP A 340 -9.99 24.68 -15.44
C ASP A 340 -9.22 23.95 -16.55
N GLN A 341 -8.69 24.73 -17.51
CA GLN A 341 -7.84 24.25 -18.60
C GLN A 341 -6.65 23.47 -18.03
N ASP A 342 -6.61 22.17 -18.33
CA ASP A 342 -5.62 21.26 -17.78
C ASP A 342 -4.22 21.59 -18.32
N LEU A 343 -3.31 21.91 -17.38
CA LEU A 343 -1.89 22.11 -17.64
C LEU A 343 -1.34 20.94 -18.47
N PRO A 344 -0.49 21.19 -19.47
CA PRO A 344 0.24 20.11 -20.13
C PRO A 344 1.04 19.37 -19.05
N PRO A 345 0.79 18.07 -18.84
CA PRO A 345 1.50 17.33 -17.82
C PRO A 345 2.98 17.24 -18.20
N CYS A 346 3.86 17.88 -17.43
CA CYS A 346 5.27 17.52 -17.49
C CYS A 346 5.41 16.09 -16.96
N ALA A 347 5.87 15.18 -17.81
CA ALA A 347 5.99 13.78 -17.45
C ALA A 347 6.96 13.62 -16.27
N SER A 348 6.62 12.79 -15.27
CA SER A 348 7.51 12.57 -14.12
C SER A 348 8.91 12.09 -14.52
N SER A 349 9.04 11.40 -15.67
CA SER A 349 10.34 11.01 -16.26
C SER A 349 11.19 12.20 -16.67
N GLU A 350 10.58 13.26 -17.20
CA GLU A 350 11.26 14.48 -17.58
C GLU A 350 11.68 15.28 -16.34
N ILE A 351 10.79 15.41 -15.35
CA ILE A 351 11.10 16.03 -14.05
C ILE A 351 12.29 15.33 -13.41
N LEU A 352 12.28 13.99 -13.36
CA LEU A 352 13.38 13.19 -12.82
C LEU A 352 14.70 13.41 -13.59
N ARG A 353 14.64 13.47 -14.92
CA ARG A 353 15.80 13.77 -15.76
C ARG A 353 16.37 15.16 -15.44
N ASN A 354 15.50 16.15 -15.25
CA ASN A 354 15.91 17.52 -14.93
C ASN A 354 16.55 17.60 -13.52
N ILE A 355 15.99 16.91 -12.52
CA ILE A 355 16.54 16.79 -11.16
C ILE A 355 17.98 16.21 -11.20
N ARG A 356 18.18 15.11 -11.93
CA ARG A 356 19.48 14.41 -12.01
C ARG A 356 20.55 15.17 -12.78
N ASN A 357 20.11 16.01 -13.72
CA ASN A 357 21.00 16.84 -14.53
C ASN A 357 21.22 18.23 -13.91
N GLY A 358 20.59 18.54 -12.78
CA GLY A 358 20.69 19.86 -12.14
C GLY A 358 20.12 21.00 -12.99
N LYS A 359 19.19 20.71 -13.91
CA LYS A 359 18.51 21.73 -14.72
C LYS A 359 17.50 22.50 -13.84
N SER A 360 17.24 23.76 -14.13
CA SER A 360 16.18 24.55 -13.48
C SER A 360 14.80 24.27 -14.09
N GLY A 361 13.73 24.72 -13.42
CA GLY A 361 12.34 24.67 -13.90
C GLY A 361 11.53 23.42 -13.49
N TRP A 362 12.19 22.36 -12.98
CA TRP A 362 11.44 21.21 -12.44
C TRP A 362 10.72 21.54 -11.14
N GLN A 363 11.17 22.56 -10.40
CA GLN A 363 10.58 23.00 -9.14
C GLN A 363 9.14 23.47 -9.31
N ASP A 364 8.79 24.05 -10.46
CA ASP A 364 7.43 24.55 -10.76
C ASP A 364 6.43 23.40 -11.02
N ASN A 365 6.94 22.21 -11.30
CA ASN A 365 6.15 21.02 -11.61
C ASN A 365 5.86 20.14 -10.38
N VAL A 366 6.48 20.44 -9.24
CA VAL A 366 6.29 19.72 -7.97
C VAL A 366 5.83 20.68 -6.87
N PRO A 367 5.22 20.18 -5.79
CA PRO A 367 4.85 21.04 -4.68
C PRO A 367 6.08 21.67 -4.01
N THR A 368 5.99 22.93 -3.59
CA THR A 368 7.10 23.66 -2.96
C THR A 368 7.77 22.93 -1.80
N PRO A 369 7.04 22.29 -0.86
CA PRO A 369 7.66 21.50 0.22
C PRO A 369 8.50 20.33 -0.33
N VAL A 370 8.01 19.66 -1.37
CA VAL A 370 8.71 18.55 -2.03
C VAL A 370 9.95 19.02 -2.76
N ALA A 371 9.89 20.15 -3.48
CA ALA A 371 11.08 20.74 -4.12
C ALA A 371 12.19 21.02 -3.09
N LYS A 372 11.84 21.66 -1.96
CA LYS A 372 12.76 21.93 -0.86
C LYS A 372 13.34 20.65 -0.26
N LEU A 373 12.50 19.63 -0.05
CA LEU A 373 12.93 18.32 0.46
C LEU A 373 13.93 17.64 -0.47
N ILE A 374 13.62 17.58 -1.77
CA ILE A 374 14.48 16.97 -2.80
C ILE A 374 15.85 17.65 -2.81
N GLN A 375 15.89 18.99 -2.75
CA GLN A 375 17.14 19.74 -2.71
C GLN A 375 17.92 19.52 -1.40
N ARG A 376 17.23 19.60 -0.25
CA ARG A 376 17.82 19.48 1.10
C ARG A 376 18.45 18.11 1.32
N ARG A 377 17.74 17.04 0.95
CA ARG A 377 18.16 15.65 1.19
C ARG A 377 18.79 14.97 -0.03
N ARG A 378 18.95 15.72 -1.14
CA ARG A 378 19.50 15.23 -2.41
C ARG A 378 18.77 14.00 -2.97
N LEU A 379 17.45 13.93 -2.77
CA LEU A 379 16.62 12.80 -3.21
C LEU A 379 16.66 12.65 -4.74
N PHE A 380 16.35 11.44 -5.22
CA PHE A 380 16.30 11.06 -6.64
C PHE A 380 17.60 11.25 -7.43
N GLY A 381 18.73 11.39 -6.72
CA GLY A 381 20.03 11.69 -7.30
C GLY A 381 20.18 13.15 -7.73
N TYR A 382 19.52 14.08 -7.03
CA TYR A 382 19.62 15.51 -7.29
C TYR A 382 21.08 15.97 -7.31
N LYS A 383 21.46 16.65 -8.40
CA LYS A 383 22.74 17.34 -8.52
C LYS A 383 22.48 18.84 -8.45
N ALA A 384 23.18 19.54 -7.56
CA ALA A 384 23.18 20.99 -7.60
C ALA A 384 23.69 21.43 -9.00
N GLY A 385 22.95 22.31 -9.67
CA GLY A 385 23.39 22.85 -10.96
C GLY A 385 24.80 23.44 -10.82
N LYS A 386 25.67 23.18 -11.80
CA LYS A 386 26.91 23.95 -11.92
C LYS A 386 26.48 25.40 -12.12
N ARG A 387 26.79 26.25 -11.14
CA ARG A 387 26.61 27.70 -11.28
C ARG A 387 27.48 28.23 -12.42
#